data_AF-A0ABC8UUM0-F1
#
_entry.id   AF-A0ABC8UUM0-F1
#
_cell.length_a   1.000
_cell.length_b   1.000
_cell.length_c   1.000
_cell.angle_alpha   90.00
_cell.angle_beta   90.00
_cell.angle_gamma   90.00
#
_symmetry.space_group_name_H-M   'P 1'
#
loop_
_entity.id
_entity.type
_entity.pdbx_description
1 polymer ?
#
loop_
_entity_poly.entity_id
_entity_poly.type
_entity_poly.pdbx_seq_one_letter_code
_entity_poly.pdbx_strand_id
1 'polypeptide(L)'
;MEKFYWAPTREDRIGVCTGIFRTDHVPPEDIVKLVDTFPGQSIDFFGALRARVYDDEVKKWISSVGVENVGKKLVNSKEGPPTFEQPKMTLEKLLEYGSMLVQEQENVKRVQLADKYLNEAALGDANEDDMKRGTFYG
;
A
#
# COMPACT_ATOMS: atom_id res chain seq x y z
N MET A 1 -17.97 -29.89 -13.15
CA MET A 1 -18.19 -28.53 -12.61
C MET A 1 -17.25 -27.62 -13.39
N GLU A 2 -17.79 -26.72 -14.22
CA GLU A 2 -16.97 -25.78 -14.98
C GLU A 2 -16.33 -24.78 -14.03
N LYS A 3 -15.03 -24.55 -14.20
CA LYS A 3 -14.30 -23.52 -13.45
C LYS A 3 -14.62 -22.17 -14.08
N PHE A 4 -15.23 -21.26 -13.32
CA PHE A 4 -15.41 -19.89 -13.75
C PHE A 4 -14.13 -19.10 -13.53
N TYR A 5 -13.56 -18.58 -14.60
CA TYR A 5 -12.40 -17.68 -14.54
C TYR A 5 -12.89 -16.25 -14.66
N TRP A 6 -12.60 -15.42 -13.65
CA TRP A 6 -12.94 -14.01 -13.66
C TRP A 6 -11.67 -13.18 -13.72
N ALA A 7 -11.56 -12.39 -14.79
CA ALA A 7 -10.57 -11.34 -14.93
C ALA A 7 -11.33 -10.03 -15.16
N PRO A 8 -11.13 -9.01 -14.31
CA PRO A 8 -11.91 -7.78 -14.39
C PRO A 8 -11.60 -7.03 -15.69
N THR A 9 -12.66 -6.61 -16.38
CA THR A 9 -12.56 -5.68 -17.52
C THR A 9 -12.19 -4.28 -17.05
N ARG A 10 -11.84 -3.39 -17.99
CA ARG A 10 -11.63 -1.97 -17.68
C ARG A 10 -12.87 -1.35 -17.03
N GLU A 11 -14.06 -1.69 -17.52
CA GLU A 11 -15.32 -1.18 -16.97
C GLU A 11 -15.57 -1.69 -15.55
N ASP A 12 -15.26 -2.97 -15.27
CA ASP A 12 -15.35 -3.51 -13.92
C ASP A 12 -14.42 -2.75 -12.95
N ARG A 13 -13.19 -2.47 -13.39
CA ARG A 13 -12.21 -1.72 -12.58
C ARG A 13 -12.69 -0.30 -12.28
N ILE A 14 -13.23 0.40 -13.27
CA ILE A 14 -13.81 1.75 -13.09
C ILE A 14 -15.02 1.69 -12.16
N GLY A 15 -15.92 0.72 -12.34
CA GLY A 15 -17.10 0.54 -11.51
C GLY A 15 -16.75 0.28 -10.04
N VAL A 16 -15.79 -0.61 -9.78
CA VAL A 16 -15.35 -0.90 -8.41
C VAL A 16 -14.58 0.29 -7.81
N CYS A 17 -13.73 0.96 -8.58
CA CYS A 17 -13.03 2.17 -8.13
C CYS A 17 -14.01 3.31 -7.77
N THR A 18 -15.09 3.46 -8.57
CA THR A 18 -16.19 4.38 -8.26
C THR A 18 -16.86 4.04 -6.93
N GLY A 19 -17.03 2.75 -6.62
CA GLY A 19 -17.52 2.28 -5.33
C GLY A 19 -16.59 2.64 -4.17
N ILE A 20 -15.27 2.51 -4.36
CA ILE A 20 -14.24 2.83 -3.36
C ILE A 20 -14.29 4.32 -2.98
N PHE A 21 -14.38 5.21 -3.98
CA PHE A 21 -14.36 6.65 -3.78
C PHE A 21 -15.75 7.30 -3.64
N ARG A 22 -16.82 6.49 -3.50
CA ARG A 22 -18.22 6.97 -3.49
C ARG A 22 -18.48 8.04 -2.43
N THR A 23 -17.88 7.88 -1.26
CA THR A 23 -18.05 8.82 -0.14
C THR A 23 -17.18 10.06 -0.28
N ASP A 24 -16.18 10.05 -1.16
CA ASP A 24 -15.18 11.11 -1.26
C ASP A 24 -15.49 12.17 -2.32
N HIS A 25 -16.65 12.04 -2.98
CA HIS A 25 -17.17 12.99 -3.99
C HIS A 25 -16.18 13.26 -5.13
N VAL A 26 -15.40 12.25 -5.53
CA VAL A 26 -14.47 12.34 -6.68
C VAL A 26 -15.29 12.35 -7.97
N PRO A 27 -15.02 13.27 -8.92
CA PRO A 27 -15.69 13.29 -10.21
C PRO A 27 -15.48 11.98 -10.98
N PRO A 28 -16.51 11.39 -11.61
CA PRO A 28 -16.37 10.14 -12.36
C PRO A 28 -15.26 10.18 -13.42
N GLU A 29 -15.09 11.31 -14.09
CA GLU A 29 -14.04 11.54 -15.09
C GLU A 29 -12.62 11.42 -14.50
N ASP A 30 -12.44 11.79 -13.24
CA ASP A 30 -11.15 11.70 -12.55
C ASP A 30 -10.88 10.28 -12.09
N ILE A 31 -11.92 9.52 -11.71
CA ILE A 31 -11.82 8.08 -11.43
C ILE A 31 -11.37 7.33 -12.69
N VAL A 32 -11.94 7.67 -13.85
CA VAL A 32 -11.55 7.07 -15.13
C VAL A 32 -10.07 7.34 -15.42
N LYS A 33 -9.63 8.61 -15.34
CA LYS A 33 -8.22 8.97 -15.54
C LYS A 33 -7.29 8.25 -14.56
N LEU A 34 -7.70 8.14 -13.29
CA LEU A 34 -6.93 7.47 -12.25
C LEU A 34 -6.73 5.98 -12.57
N VAL A 35 -7.81 5.27 -12.94
CA VAL A 35 -7.74 3.85 -13.32
C VAL A 35 -6.89 3.64 -14.57
N ASP A 36 -7.04 4.52 -15.56
CA ASP A 36 -6.26 4.47 -16.82
C ASP A 36 -4.77 4.76 -16.61
N THR A 37 -4.43 5.60 -15.62
CA THR A 37 -3.02 5.91 -15.29
C THR A 37 -2.30 4.73 -14.64
N PHE A 38 -3.04 3.86 -13.93
CA PHE A 38 -2.50 2.69 -13.24
C PHE A 38 -3.06 1.37 -13.80
N PRO A 39 -2.80 1.02 -15.09
CA PRO A 39 -3.47 -0.09 -15.75
C PRO A 39 -3.07 -1.46 -15.20
N GLY A 40 -1.86 -1.60 -14.66
CA GLY A 40 -1.34 -2.87 -14.11
C GLY A 40 -1.65 -3.10 -12.62
N GLN A 41 -2.35 -2.17 -11.97
CA GLN A 41 -2.66 -2.25 -10.54
C GLN A 41 -3.99 -2.98 -10.31
N SER A 42 -4.00 -3.87 -9.32
CA SER A 42 -5.21 -4.57 -8.86
C SER A 42 -6.18 -3.61 -8.17
N ILE A 43 -7.41 -4.06 -7.90
CA ILE A 43 -8.47 -3.20 -7.34
C ILE A 43 -8.14 -2.74 -5.90
N ASP A 44 -7.48 -3.61 -5.13
CA ASP A 44 -6.98 -3.32 -3.78
C ASP A 44 -6.03 -2.12 -3.72
N PHE A 45 -5.25 -1.86 -4.77
CA PHE A 45 -4.38 -0.69 -4.89
C PHE A 45 -5.15 0.61 -4.69
N PHE A 46 -6.36 0.74 -5.27
CA PHE A 46 -7.15 1.95 -5.14
C PHE A 46 -7.73 2.11 -3.73
N GLY A 47 -7.99 1.01 -3.04
CA GLY A 47 -8.34 1.01 -1.61
C GLY A 47 -7.16 1.47 -0.74
N ALA A 48 -5.94 0.97 -1.03
CA ALA A 48 -4.72 1.39 -0.36
C ALA A 48 -4.39 2.87 -0.63
N LEU A 49 -4.60 3.33 -1.86
CA LEU A 49 -4.47 4.74 -2.25
C LEU A 49 -5.39 5.64 -1.43
N ARG A 50 -6.67 5.28 -1.34
CA ARG A 50 -7.64 6.00 -0.53
C ARG A 50 -7.19 6.05 0.93
N ALA A 51 -6.80 4.91 1.50
CA ALA A 51 -6.33 4.84 2.89
C ALA A 51 -5.11 5.72 3.15
N ARG A 52 -4.13 5.76 2.23
CA ARG A 52 -2.94 6.61 2.37
C ARG A 52 -3.25 8.09 2.49
N VAL A 53 -4.25 8.58 1.77
CA VAL A 53 -4.65 9.99 1.89
C VAL A 53 -5.22 10.29 3.28
N TYR A 54 -5.96 9.35 3.87
CA TYR A 54 -6.46 9.48 5.25
C TYR A 54 -5.33 9.36 6.29
N ASP A 55 -4.41 8.41 6.09
CA ASP A 55 -3.24 8.23 6.97
C ASP A 55 -2.44 9.52 7.13
N ASP A 56 -2.27 10.28 6.04
CA ASP A 56 -1.54 11.54 6.08
C ASP A 56 -2.26 12.63 6.89
N GLU A 57 -3.59 12.67 6.87
CA GLU A 57 -4.34 13.58 7.76
C GLU A 57 -4.23 13.17 9.23
N VAL A 58 -4.27 11.86 9.52
CA VAL A 58 -4.03 11.34 10.87
C VAL A 58 -2.60 11.66 11.32
N LYS A 59 -1.60 11.52 10.44
CA LYS A 59 -0.21 11.84 10.72
C LYS A 59 0.01 13.32 10.99
N LYS A 60 -0.67 14.21 10.27
CA LYS A 60 -0.67 15.66 10.55
C LYS A 60 -1.27 15.95 11.93
N TRP A 61 -2.37 15.30 12.28
CA TRP A 61 -2.98 15.44 13.60
C TRP A 61 -2.07 14.94 14.74
N ILE A 62 -1.43 13.78 14.58
CA ILE A 62 -0.45 13.28 15.55
C ILE A 62 0.68 14.29 15.73
N SER A 63 1.16 14.87 14.62
CA SER A 63 2.24 15.86 14.62
C SER A 63 1.82 17.19 15.28
N SER A 64 0.56 17.60 15.16
CA SER A 64 0.06 18.83 15.78
C SER A 64 -0.23 18.70 17.27
N VAL A 65 -0.67 17.51 17.72
CA VAL A 65 -0.96 17.23 19.13
C VAL A 65 0.32 16.90 19.92
N GLY A 66 1.32 16.32 19.26
CA GLY A 66 2.51 15.75 19.90
C GLY A 66 2.26 14.30 20.30
N VAL A 67 3.22 13.43 19.98
CA VAL A 67 3.12 11.96 20.16
C VAL A 67 2.82 11.60 21.63
N GLU A 68 3.39 12.35 22.56
CA GLU A 68 3.21 12.20 24.01
C GLU A 68 1.78 12.51 24.50
N ASN A 69 1.01 13.29 23.73
CA ASN A 69 -0.34 13.73 24.11
C ASN A 69 -1.46 12.98 23.37
N VAL A 70 -1.14 12.22 22.32
CA VAL A 70 -2.12 11.43 21.54
C VAL A 70 -2.97 10.54 22.44
N GLY A 71 -2.35 9.79 23.36
CA GLY A 71 -3.07 8.87 24.25
C GLY A 71 -4.11 9.57 25.13
N LYS A 72 -3.79 10.77 25.66
CA LYS A 72 -4.70 11.56 26.51
C LYS A 72 -5.87 12.14 25.71
N LYS A 73 -5.64 12.49 24.45
CA LYS A 73 -6.64 13.07 23.54
C LYS A 73 -7.53 11.99 22.89
N LEU A 74 -7.03 10.77 22.73
CA LEU A 74 -7.73 9.68 22.05
C LEU A 74 -8.46 8.74 23.00
N VAL A 75 -7.85 8.41 24.15
CA VAL A 75 -8.37 7.41 25.11
C VAL A 75 -8.68 8.09 26.43
N ASN A 76 -9.86 7.81 27.00
CA ASN A 76 -10.33 8.39 28.26
C ASN A 76 -10.38 9.93 28.27
N SER A 77 -10.47 10.56 27.10
CA SER A 77 -10.66 12.01 26.95
C SER A 77 -12.08 12.41 27.36
N LYS A 78 -12.20 13.50 28.12
CA LYS A 78 -13.51 14.12 28.46
C LYS A 78 -14.16 14.81 27.26
N GLU A 79 -13.38 15.16 26.24
CA GLU A 79 -13.82 15.85 25.02
C GLU A 79 -14.28 14.87 23.93
N GLY A 80 -14.15 13.55 24.16
CA GLY A 80 -14.41 12.50 23.16
C GLY A 80 -13.25 12.30 22.17
N PRO A 81 -13.35 11.32 21.26
CA PRO A 81 -12.36 11.10 20.21
C PRO A 81 -12.30 12.26 19.22
N PRO A 82 -11.11 12.57 18.65
CA PRO A 82 -10.97 13.60 17.62
C PRO A 82 -11.84 13.27 16.40
N THR A 83 -12.62 14.25 15.96
CA THR A 83 -13.38 14.19 14.71
C THR A 83 -12.51 14.68 13.56
N PHE A 84 -12.41 13.89 12.50
CA PHE A 84 -11.65 14.25 11.30
C PHE A 84 -12.60 14.71 10.21
N GLU A 85 -12.24 15.83 9.56
CA GLU A 85 -12.86 16.19 8.30
C GLU A 85 -12.33 15.28 7.19
N GLN A 86 -13.21 14.90 6.28
CA GLN A 86 -12.86 14.08 5.14
C GLN A 86 -11.89 14.85 4.22
N PRO A 87 -10.72 14.28 3.89
CA PRO A 87 -9.78 14.94 3.01
C PRO A 87 -10.35 15.09 1.60
N LYS A 88 -10.02 16.21 0.95
CA LYS A 88 -10.35 16.41 -0.46
C LYS A 88 -9.51 15.47 -1.33
N MET A 89 -10.18 14.56 -2.03
CA MET A 89 -9.58 13.60 -2.95
C MET A 89 -9.45 14.20 -4.36
N THR A 90 -8.59 15.21 -4.53
CA THR A 90 -8.34 15.79 -5.85
C THR A 90 -7.56 14.80 -6.73
N LEU A 91 -7.78 14.84 -8.05
CA LEU A 91 -7.05 13.97 -8.99
C LEU A 91 -5.54 14.09 -8.83
N GLU A 92 -5.02 15.31 -8.71
CA GLU A 92 -3.58 15.57 -8.52
C GLU A 92 -3.03 14.83 -7.29
N LYS A 93 -3.72 14.93 -6.14
CA LYS A 93 -3.35 14.22 -4.91
C LYS A 93 -3.37 12.71 -5.14
N LEU A 94 -4.43 12.18 -5.75
CA LEU A 94 -4.55 10.74 -6.04
C LEU A 94 -3.45 10.22 -6.98
N LEU A 95 -3.04 11.01 -7.98
CA LEU A 95 -1.94 10.65 -8.88
C LEU A 95 -0.58 10.68 -8.19
N GLU A 96 -0.35 11.66 -7.32
CA GLU A 96 0.87 11.78 -6.51
C GLU A 96 1.03 10.57 -5.58
N TYR A 97 0.03 10.29 -4.73
CA TYR A 97 0.07 9.13 -3.84
C TYR A 97 0.07 7.81 -4.61
N GLY A 98 -0.63 7.74 -5.75
CA GLY A 98 -0.63 6.56 -6.60
C GLY A 98 0.78 6.25 -7.11
N SER A 99 1.49 7.26 -7.60
CA SER A 99 2.87 7.12 -8.07
C SER A 99 3.82 6.74 -6.92
N MET A 100 3.64 7.33 -5.74
CA MET A 100 4.41 6.97 -4.55
C MET A 100 4.21 5.50 -4.16
N LEU A 101 2.96 5.01 -4.14
CA LEU A 101 2.65 3.61 -3.84
C LEU A 101 3.26 2.64 -4.86
N VAL A 102 3.25 3.00 -6.15
CA VAL A 102 3.91 2.18 -7.19
C VAL A 102 5.41 2.10 -6.94
N GLN A 103 6.05 3.22 -6.62
CA GLN A 103 7.49 3.25 -6.29
C GLN A 103 7.79 2.41 -5.04
N GLU A 104 6.96 2.49 -4.00
CA GLU A 104 7.08 1.61 -2.82
C GLU A 104 7.00 0.13 -3.19
N GLN A 105 6.04 -0.26 -4.04
CA GLN A 105 5.92 -1.64 -4.52
C GLN A 105 7.17 -2.10 -5.30
N GLU A 106 7.70 -1.27 -6.20
CA GLU A 106 8.91 -1.57 -6.97
C GLU A 106 10.13 -1.72 -6.07
N ASN A 107 10.26 -0.87 -5.06
CA ASN A 107 11.34 -0.92 -4.09
C ASN A 107 11.30 -2.20 -3.27
N VAL A 108 10.12 -2.61 -2.78
CA VAL A 108 9.95 -3.88 -2.06
C VAL A 108 10.37 -5.06 -2.95
N LYS A 109 9.91 -5.10 -4.21
CA LYS A 109 10.30 -6.15 -5.15
C LYS A 109 11.81 -6.19 -5.40
N ARG A 110 12.44 -5.01 -5.56
CA ARG A 110 13.90 -4.90 -5.74
C ARG A 110 14.67 -5.42 -4.53
N VAL A 111 14.26 -5.04 -3.32
CA VAL A 111 14.90 -5.49 -2.08
C VAL A 111 14.75 -7.00 -1.90
N GLN A 112 13.55 -7.55 -2.13
CA GLN A 112 13.30 -8.99 -2.06
C GLN A 112 14.15 -9.78 -3.06
N LEU A 113 14.30 -9.26 -4.28
CA LEU A 113 15.14 -9.90 -5.29
C LEU A 113 16.61 -9.89 -4.89
N ALA A 114 17.12 -8.75 -4.40
CA ALA A 114 18.50 -8.63 -3.94
C ALA A 114 18.79 -9.56 -2.75
N ASP A 115 17.90 -9.61 -1.76
CA ASP A 115 18.02 -10.48 -0.59
C ASP A 115 18.04 -11.96 -1.00
N LYS A 116 17.19 -12.36 -1.95
CA LYS A 116 17.21 -13.72 -2.50
C LYS A 116 18.57 -14.08 -3.12
N TYR A 117 19.14 -13.20 -3.95
CA TYR A 117 20.45 -13.44 -4.55
C TYR A 117 21.58 -13.54 -3.51
N LEU A 118 21.58 -12.67 -2.50
CA LEU A 118 22.60 -12.66 -1.45
C LEU A 118 22.50 -13.88 -0.54
N ASN A 119 21.28 -14.31 -0.18
CA ASN A 119 21.06 -15.50 0.63
C ASN A 119 21.37 -16.79 -0.14
N GLU A 120 21.01 -16.87 -1.42
CA GLU A 120 21.37 -18.02 -2.27
C GLU A 120 22.88 -18.09 -2.54
N ALA A 121 23.57 -16.94 -2.68
CA ALA A 121 25.03 -16.90 -2.77
C ALA A 121 25.71 -17.31 -1.45
N ALA A 122 25.19 -16.84 -0.30
CA ALA A 122 25.73 -17.19 1.02
C ALA A 122 25.52 -18.68 1.37
N LEU A 123 24.41 -19.29 0.94
CA LEU A 123 24.14 -20.72 1.12
C LEU A 123 24.85 -21.62 0.10
N GLY A 124 25.20 -21.08 -1.07
CA GLY A 124 25.95 -21.77 -2.11
C GLY A 124 27.40 -22.06 -1.71
N ASP A 125 28.08 -21.09 -1.06
CA ASP A 125 29.48 -21.25 -0.62
C ASP A 125 29.62 -21.89 0.77
N ALA A 126 28.65 -21.72 1.68
CA ALA A 126 28.72 -22.32 3.02
C ALA A 126 28.69 -23.86 2.98
N ASN A 127 27.91 -24.45 2.07
CA ASN A 127 27.81 -25.90 1.94
C ASN A 127 28.98 -26.52 1.16
N GLU A 128 29.60 -25.80 0.23
CA GLU A 128 30.78 -26.29 -0.48
C GLU A 128 32.02 -26.36 0.43
N ASP A 129 32.20 -25.37 1.32
CA ASP A 129 33.38 -25.32 2.20
C ASP A 129 33.30 -26.36 3.33
N ASP A 130 32.11 -26.61 3.88
CA ASP A 130 31.89 -27.65 4.90
C ASP A 130 31.98 -29.07 4.31
N MET A 131 31.50 -29.30 3.07
CA MET A 131 31.68 -30.58 2.37
C MET A 131 33.12 -30.85 1.95
N LYS A 132 33.90 -29.81 1.59
CA LYS A 132 35.33 -29.94 1.24
C LYS A 132 36.23 -30.16 2.47
N ARG A 133 35.84 -29.68 3.66
CA ARG A 133 36.62 -29.82 4.89
C ARG A 133 36.43 -31.15 5.63
N GLY A 134 35.52 -32.02 5.17
CA GLY A 134 35.42 -33.40 5.67
C GLY A 134 35.08 -33.53 7.15
N THR A 135 34.53 -32.50 7.79
CA THR A 135 34.05 -32.53 9.18
C THR A 135 32.56 -32.83 9.20
N PHE A 136 32.19 -34.05 8.82
CA PHE A 136 30.87 -34.58 9.16
C PHE A 136 31.00 -35.96 9.81
N TYR A 137 30.46 -36.03 11.03
CA TYR A 137 30.39 -37.12 12.02
C TYR A 137 31.46 -37.16 13.13
N GLY A 138 30.99 -36.90 14.36
CA GLY A 138 31.67 -37.19 15.63
C GLY A 138 31.51 -36.08 16.66
#